data_AF-A0A067QAH3-F1
#
_entry.id   AF-A0A067QAH3-F1
#
_cell.length_a   1.000
_cell.length_b   1.000
_cell.length_c   1.000
_cell.angle_alpha   90.00
_cell.angle_beta   90.00
_cell.angle_gamma   90.00
#
_symmetry.space_group_name_H-M   'P 1'
#
loop_
_entity.id
_entity.type
_entity.pdbx_description
1 polymer ?
#
loop_
_entity_poly.entity_id
_entity_poly.type
_entity_poly.pdbx_seq_one_letter_code
_entity_poly.pdbx_strand_id
1 'polypeptide(L)'
;MDPFLPPYTPTELPPPVYGLSLSIPTPSYPLPTTFTIGPNRLSEPLVTPEQIKAHLKLLRAFGELKLDVERSSWAGEKGGRGDTLGWAWFVDLAVHRFEKWITTLPVKRISDTTIFVESHIPPLDVLIVWHAYLLHPTKYARDRRANNTIDRLPRIYNNLIDIVKYIGDPGTSTPTKERAISWRKSTNTPFDPIQSASEILPARMNTHPIDEKKSQEKCEDPARNSLLTQIAEGSSPYRPFSFELVGAVFRQSTFTTKMHDIGWTDPSFLESTRGNVVLRYTIVRYHAFLDIFSSHRHESLIPTLDISLAWHTHQTYDDQYAWDCERWMVSGKEQFKWDWTERRFEL
;
A
#
# COMPACT_ATOMS: atom_id res chain seq x y z
N MET A 1 -17.99 -25.61 41.46
CA MET A 1 -17.33 -24.56 42.28
C MET A 1 -16.39 -25.29 43.22
N ASP A 2 -15.10 -25.02 43.11
CA ASP A 2 -14.01 -25.74 43.77
C ASP A 2 -13.73 -25.12 45.16
N PRO A 3 -13.67 -25.88 46.28
CA PRO A 3 -13.72 -25.32 47.63
C PRO A 3 -12.35 -24.99 48.27
N PHE A 4 -11.27 -24.81 47.49
CA PHE A 4 -9.91 -24.60 48.03
C PHE A 4 -9.20 -23.32 47.57
N LEU A 5 -9.84 -22.15 47.69
CA LEU A 5 -9.12 -20.87 47.67
C LEU A 5 -9.29 -20.13 49.00
N PRO A 6 -8.19 -19.71 49.67
CA PRO A 6 -8.27 -18.87 50.86
C PRO A 6 -8.77 -17.46 50.49
N PRO A 7 -9.36 -16.72 51.46
CA PRO A 7 -9.96 -15.41 51.20
C PRO A 7 -8.92 -14.39 50.72
N TYR A 8 -9.20 -13.73 49.61
CA TYR A 8 -8.42 -12.62 49.08
C TYR A 8 -8.53 -11.41 50.01
N THR A 9 -7.48 -11.12 50.78
CA THR A 9 -7.29 -9.82 51.44
C THR A 9 -6.57 -8.88 50.46
N PRO A 10 -7.18 -7.77 50.03
CA PRO A 10 -6.50 -6.78 49.21
C PRO A 10 -5.44 -6.09 50.09
N THR A 11 -4.17 -6.43 49.87
CA THR A 11 -3.07 -5.63 50.40
C THR A 11 -3.00 -4.36 49.54
N GLU A 12 -3.45 -3.22 50.06
CA GLU A 12 -3.17 -1.91 49.46
C GLU A 12 -1.66 -1.67 49.49
N LEU A 13 -0.96 -2.15 48.47
CA LEU A 13 0.38 -1.67 48.17
C LEU A 13 0.23 -0.28 47.55
N PRO A 14 0.99 0.73 48.03
CA PRO A 14 0.98 2.03 47.38
C PRO A 14 1.40 1.87 45.90
N PRO A 15 0.86 2.72 45.00
CA PRO A 15 1.23 2.68 43.60
C PRO A 15 2.75 2.81 43.45
N PRO A 16 3.38 2.08 42.51
CA PRO A 16 4.82 2.17 42.31
C PRO A 16 5.21 3.62 42.05
N VAL A 17 6.14 4.12 42.87
CA VAL A 17 6.74 5.43 42.68
C VAL A 17 7.63 5.34 41.44
N TYR A 18 7.17 5.85 40.31
CA TYR A 18 7.98 6.00 39.10
C TYR A 18 8.96 7.17 39.29
N GLY A 19 9.99 6.94 40.12
CA GLY A 19 11.14 7.82 40.15
C GLY A 19 11.85 7.76 38.80
N LEU A 20 11.83 8.87 38.06
CA LEU A 20 12.63 9.09 36.85
C LEU A 20 14.12 9.15 37.21
N SER A 21 14.75 8.00 37.52
CA SER A 21 16.21 7.83 37.50
C SER A 21 16.58 6.37 37.75
N LEU A 22 16.43 5.53 36.72
CA LEU A 22 17.27 4.35 36.59
C LEU A 22 17.76 4.34 35.14
N SER A 23 19.01 4.74 34.95
CA SER A 23 19.77 4.50 33.73
C SER A 23 20.01 3.00 33.57
N ILE A 24 18.95 2.25 33.28
CA ILE A 24 19.09 0.88 32.78
C ILE A 24 19.68 1.05 31.38
N PRO A 25 20.91 0.57 31.10
CA PRO A 25 21.40 0.57 29.73
C PRO A 25 20.40 -0.21 28.90
N THR A 26 19.84 0.44 27.87
CA THR A 26 18.92 -0.20 26.94
C THR A 26 19.54 -1.52 26.48
N PRO A 27 18.91 -2.68 26.73
CA PRO A 27 19.47 -3.95 26.30
C PRO A 27 19.73 -3.90 24.80
N SER A 28 21.00 -4.01 24.43
CA SER A 28 21.42 -4.14 23.04
C SER A 28 21.12 -5.58 22.62
N TYR A 29 19.91 -5.83 22.12
CA TYR A 29 19.63 -7.11 21.50
C TYR A 29 20.33 -7.12 20.14
N PRO A 30 21.33 -7.99 19.92
CA PRO A 30 21.92 -8.14 18.59
C PRO A 30 20.83 -8.62 17.63
N LEU A 31 20.77 -7.98 16.46
CA LEU A 31 19.84 -8.42 15.42
C LEU A 31 20.21 -9.82 14.95
N PRO A 32 19.22 -10.69 14.70
CA PRO A 32 19.49 -12.03 14.21
C PRO A 32 20.15 -11.97 12.82
N THR A 33 21.10 -12.87 12.60
CA THR A 33 21.79 -13.05 11.31
C THR A 33 21.12 -14.11 10.44
N THR A 34 20.13 -14.83 10.97
CA THR A 34 19.34 -15.81 10.24
C THR A 34 17.89 -15.76 10.69
N PHE A 35 16.98 -16.10 9.79
CA PHE A 35 15.55 -16.08 10.02
C PHE A 35 14.95 -17.48 9.85
N THR A 36 13.84 -17.75 10.54
CA THR A 36 13.13 -19.03 10.46
C THR A 36 11.72 -18.82 9.95
N ILE A 37 11.26 -19.72 9.10
CA ILE A 37 9.87 -19.80 8.63
C ILE A 37 9.49 -21.28 8.61
N GLY A 38 8.87 -21.73 9.70
CA GLY A 38 8.57 -23.13 9.95
C GLY A 38 9.88 -23.95 9.96
N PRO A 39 9.98 -25.03 9.16
CA PRO A 39 11.20 -25.84 9.11
C PRO A 39 12.35 -25.17 8.33
N ASN A 40 12.10 -24.04 7.66
CA ASN A 40 13.06 -23.40 6.79
C ASN A 40 13.92 -22.38 7.53
N ARG A 41 15.22 -22.34 7.20
CA ARG A 41 16.17 -21.34 7.70
C ARG A 41 16.72 -20.50 6.55
N LEU A 42 16.57 -19.18 6.68
CA LEU A 42 16.99 -18.20 5.69
C LEU A 42 18.23 -17.46 6.22
N SER A 43 19.24 -17.27 5.36
CA SER A 43 20.44 -16.46 5.66
C SER A 43 20.24 -14.97 5.41
N GLU A 44 19.24 -14.61 4.62
CA GLU A 44 18.92 -13.23 4.25
C GLU A 44 17.45 -12.94 4.54
N PRO A 45 17.09 -11.69 4.87
CA PRO A 45 15.70 -11.33 5.06
C PRO A 45 14.95 -11.23 3.72
N LEU A 46 13.64 -11.50 3.73
CA LEU A 46 12.76 -11.36 2.56
C LEU A 46 12.61 -9.90 2.07
N VAL A 47 12.86 -8.93 2.96
CA VAL A 47 12.91 -7.49 2.64
C VAL A 47 14.05 -6.81 3.38
N THR A 48 14.63 -5.76 2.80
CA THR A 48 15.73 -4.99 3.39
C THR A 48 15.25 -3.67 4.01
N PRO A 49 16.02 -3.08 4.94
CA PRO A 49 15.70 -1.76 5.50
C PRO A 49 15.55 -0.68 4.41
N GLU A 50 16.37 -0.71 3.37
CA GLU A 50 16.36 0.25 2.26
C GLU A 50 15.08 0.14 1.42
N GLN A 51 14.58 -1.09 1.22
CA GLN A 51 13.29 -1.32 0.55
C GLN A 51 12.13 -0.76 1.38
N ILE A 52 12.15 -0.98 2.70
CA ILE A 52 11.13 -0.42 3.60
C ILE A 52 11.19 1.11 3.64
N LYS A 53 12.39 1.71 3.67
CA LYS A 53 12.55 3.17 3.60
C LYS A 53 12.00 3.74 2.30
N ALA A 54 12.30 3.12 1.16
CA ALA A 54 11.76 3.53 -0.12
C ALA A 54 10.22 3.43 -0.14
N HIS A 55 9.66 2.36 0.43
CA HIS A 55 8.21 2.23 0.58
C HIS A 55 7.63 3.34 1.47
N LEU A 56 8.27 3.69 2.59
CA LEU A 56 7.84 4.79 3.45
C LEU A 56 7.86 6.16 2.74
N LYS A 57 8.86 6.43 1.90
CA LYS A 57 8.90 7.63 1.05
C LYS A 57 7.72 7.67 0.08
N LEU A 58 7.37 6.52 -0.50
CA LEU A 58 6.22 6.40 -1.38
C LEU A 58 4.90 6.66 -0.63
N LEU A 59 4.73 6.06 0.56
CA LEU A 59 3.55 6.29 1.40
C LEU A 59 3.43 7.76 1.81
N ARG A 60 4.56 8.42 2.13
CA ARG A 60 4.60 9.86 2.39
C ARG A 60 4.03 10.65 1.22
N ALA A 61 4.55 10.41 0.02
CA ALA A 61 4.13 11.10 -1.19
C ALA A 61 2.63 10.89 -1.48
N PHE A 62 2.10 9.69 -1.24
CA PHE A 62 0.66 9.42 -1.35
C PHE A 62 -0.17 10.20 -0.32
N GLY A 63 0.30 10.29 0.92
CA GLY A 63 -0.35 11.08 1.97
C GLY A 63 -0.38 12.57 1.63
N GLU A 64 0.74 13.13 1.18
CA GLU A 64 0.86 14.52 0.76
C GLU A 64 -0.03 14.83 -0.46
N LEU A 65 -0.02 13.95 -1.48
CA LEU A 65 -0.90 14.09 -2.64
C LEU A 65 -2.38 14.13 -2.24
N LYS A 66 -2.80 13.26 -1.30
CA LYS A 66 -4.17 13.27 -0.81
C LYS A 66 -4.53 14.60 -0.14
N LEU A 67 -3.65 15.13 0.70
CA LEU A 67 -3.86 16.44 1.33
C LEU A 67 -3.96 17.57 0.30
N ASP A 68 -3.16 17.54 -0.76
CA ASP A 68 -3.20 18.54 -1.82
C ASP A 68 -4.50 18.46 -2.64
N VAL A 69 -5.00 17.25 -2.88
CA VAL A 69 -6.32 17.04 -3.48
C VAL A 69 -7.43 17.61 -2.61
N GLU A 70 -7.42 17.32 -1.30
CA GLU A 70 -8.42 17.83 -0.35
C GLU A 70 -8.36 19.35 -0.17
N ARG A 71 -7.22 19.98 -0.49
CA ARG A 71 -7.05 21.44 -0.48
C ARG A 71 -7.44 22.11 -1.80
N SER A 72 -7.64 21.34 -2.87
CA SER A 72 -7.87 21.89 -4.21
C SER A 72 -9.26 22.51 -4.34
N SER A 73 -9.36 23.64 -5.02
CA SER A 73 -10.63 24.39 -5.17
C SER A 73 -11.73 23.61 -5.88
N TRP A 74 -11.37 22.68 -6.76
CA TRP A 74 -12.33 21.82 -7.45
C TRP A 74 -12.95 20.73 -6.56
N ALA A 75 -12.40 20.50 -5.36
CA ALA A 75 -12.93 19.53 -4.39
C ALA A 75 -14.14 20.06 -3.57
N GLY A 76 -14.53 21.33 -3.74
CA GLY A 76 -15.67 21.97 -3.06
C GLY A 76 -15.30 22.77 -1.80
N GLU A 77 -16.21 23.63 -1.33
CA GLU A 77 -15.97 24.47 -0.14
C GLU A 77 -15.86 23.64 1.15
N LYS A 78 -14.91 24.03 2.01
CA LYS A 78 -14.59 23.37 3.29
C LYS A 78 -15.78 23.37 4.24
N GLY A 79 -16.25 22.18 4.63
CA GLY A 79 -17.18 22.02 5.74
C GLY A 79 -18.20 20.89 5.57
N GLY A 80 -17.74 19.64 5.53
CA GLY A 80 -18.61 18.45 5.48
C GLY A 80 -18.07 17.36 4.56
N ARG A 81 -18.88 16.31 4.30
CA ARG A 81 -18.62 15.11 3.46
C ARG A 81 -17.93 15.33 2.09
N GLY A 82 -17.70 16.58 1.66
CA GLY A 82 -16.98 16.99 0.44
C GLY A 82 -15.54 16.49 0.35
N ASP A 83 -14.82 16.37 1.48
CA ASP A 83 -13.42 15.88 1.49
C ASP A 83 -13.31 14.44 0.95
N THR A 84 -14.31 13.60 1.23
CA THR A 84 -14.35 12.22 0.73
C THR A 84 -14.74 12.15 -0.75
N LEU A 85 -15.56 13.09 -1.20
CA LEU A 85 -16.08 13.13 -2.57
C LEU A 85 -15.00 13.58 -3.57
N GLY A 86 -14.27 14.66 -3.24
CA GLY A 86 -13.16 15.14 -4.07
C GLY A 86 -12.07 14.08 -4.24
N TRP A 87 -11.70 13.41 -3.15
CA TRP A 87 -10.76 12.28 -3.20
C TRP A 87 -11.30 11.11 -4.05
N ALA A 88 -12.60 10.82 -4.01
CA ALA A 88 -13.18 9.73 -4.80
C ALA A 88 -13.12 9.99 -6.30
N TRP A 89 -13.49 11.20 -6.72
CA TRP A 89 -13.34 11.62 -8.11
C TRP A 89 -11.89 11.63 -8.58
N PHE A 90 -10.97 12.05 -7.71
CA PHE A 90 -9.54 12.02 -8.00
C PHE A 90 -9.02 10.61 -8.23
N VAL A 91 -9.30 9.68 -7.30
CA VAL A 91 -8.85 8.29 -7.43
C VAL A 91 -9.49 7.64 -8.65
N ASP A 92 -10.75 7.93 -8.95
CA ASP A 92 -11.37 7.45 -10.17
C ASP A 92 -10.61 7.91 -11.42
N LEU A 93 -10.28 9.19 -11.52
CA LEU A 93 -9.44 9.73 -12.60
C LEU A 93 -8.06 9.05 -12.63
N ALA A 94 -7.44 8.82 -11.48
CA ALA A 94 -6.17 8.13 -11.37
C ALA A 94 -6.23 6.71 -11.93
N VAL A 95 -7.30 5.95 -11.65
CA VAL A 95 -7.50 4.61 -12.23
C VAL A 95 -7.66 4.69 -13.77
N HIS A 96 -8.40 5.68 -14.29
CA HIS A 96 -8.48 5.89 -15.74
C HIS A 96 -7.11 6.22 -16.36
N ARG A 97 -6.30 7.03 -15.68
CA ARG A 97 -4.93 7.36 -16.12
C ARG A 97 -4.01 6.14 -16.07
N PHE A 98 -4.17 5.28 -15.05
CA PHE A 98 -3.47 3.99 -14.96
C PHE A 98 -3.85 3.06 -16.12
N GLU A 99 -5.13 2.93 -16.46
CA GLU A 99 -5.60 2.15 -17.61
C GLU A 99 -5.01 2.63 -18.93
N LYS A 100 -4.94 3.95 -19.14
CA LYS A 100 -4.28 4.50 -20.33
C LYS A 100 -2.79 4.20 -20.31
N TRP A 101 -2.12 4.45 -19.20
CA TRP A 101 -0.67 4.24 -19.08
C TRP A 101 -0.24 2.81 -19.43
N ILE A 102 -0.92 1.77 -18.92
CA ILE A 102 -0.54 0.37 -19.20
C ILE A 102 -0.58 0.04 -20.70
N THR A 103 -1.47 0.69 -21.47
CA THR A 103 -1.54 0.50 -22.94
C THR A 103 -0.35 1.12 -23.68
N THR A 104 0.31 2.11 -23.07
CA THR A 104 1.50 2.79 -23.63
C THR A 104 2.80 2.04 -23.34
N LEU A 105 2.79 1.08 -22.42
CA LEU A 105 3.98 0.31 -22.07
C LEU A 105 4.45 -0.56 -23.25
N PRO A 106 5.77 -0.68 -23.45
CA PRO A 106 6.34 -1.46 -24.54
C PRO A 106 6.06 -2.96 -24.33
N VAL A 107 5.93 -3.69 -25.44
CA VAL A 107 5.77 -5.15 -25.42
C VAL A 107 7.03 -5.83 -24.87
N LYS A 108 8.21 -5.35 -25.28
CA LYS A 108 9.48 -5.81 -24.73
C LYS A 108 9.77 -5.06 -23.45
N ARG A 109 9.92 -5.79 -22.34
CA ARG A 109 10.23 -5.20 -21.03
C ARG A 109 11.59 -4.53 -21.05
N ILE A 110 11.66 -3.36 -20.44
CA ILE A 110 12.88 -2.60 -20.22
C ILE A 110 13.48 -3.10 -18.92
N SER A 111 14.75 -3.51 -18.96
CA SER A 111 15.50 -3.93 -17.75
C SER A 111 16.25 -2.76 -17.09
N ASP A 112 16.55 -1.72 -17.85
CA ASP A 112 17.28 -0.55 -17.36
C ASP A 112 16.33 0.46 -16.67
N THR A 113 16.61 0.76 -15.41
CA THR A 113 15.80 1.67 -14.60
C THR A 113 15.88 3.11 -15.04
N THR A 114 17.04 3.58 -15.51
CA THR A 114 17.21 4.94 -16.03
C THR A 114 16.32 5.14 -17.25
N ILE A 115 16.42 4.22 -18.22
CA ILE A 115 15.61 4.28 -19.45
C ILE A 115 14.11 4.20 -19.13
N PHE A 116 13.73 3.32 -18.19
CA PHE A 116 12.33 3.22 -17.77
C PHE A 116 11.83 4.51 -17.12
N VAL A 117 12.60 5.08 -16.20
CA VAL A 117 12.22 6.30 -15.49
C VAL A 117 12.10 7.48 -16.46
N GLU A 118 13.08 7.68 -17.33
CA GLU A 118 13.08 8.78 -18.30
C GLU A 118 11.95 8.69 -19.32
N SER A 119 11.59 7.48 -19.75
CA SER A 119 10.69 7.30 -20.90
C SER A 119 9.30 6.80 -20.55
N HIS A 120 9.11 6.13 -19.40
CA HIS A 120 7.90 5.35 -19.12
C HIS A 120 7.31 5.55 -17.72
N ILE A 121 8.01 6.21 -16.78
CA ILE A 121 7.47 6.44 -15.43
C ILE A 121 6.11 7.13 -15.52
N PRO A 122 5.12 6.66 -14.74
CA PRO A 122 3.85 7.34 -14.64
C PRO A 122 3.87 8.39 -13.51
N PRO A 123 2.90 9.31 -13.47
CA PRO A 123 2.71 10.24 -12.38
C PRO A 123 2.34 9.58 -11.05
N LEU A 124 2.43 10.34 -9.96
CA LEU A 124 2.26 9.85 -8.60
C LEU A 124 0.87 9.23 -8.30
N ASP A 125 -0.21 9.79 -8.86
CA ASP A 125 -1.56 9.22 -8.73
C ASP A 125 -1.71 7.91 -9.51
N VAL A 126 -0.91 7.66 -10.53
CA VAL A 126 -0.91 6.36 -11.20
C VAL A 126 -0.07 5.34 -10.40
N LEU A 127 0.98 5.79 -9.72
CA LEU A 127 1.74 4.97 -8.78
C LEU A 127 0.91 4.51 -7.57
N ILE A 128 -0.01 5.34 -7.04
CA ILE A 128 -0.89 4.92 -5.92
C ILE A 128 -1.84 3.79 -6.34
N VAL A 129 -2.35 3.83 -7.58
CA VAL A 129 -3.22 2.78 -8.12
C VAL A 129 -2.41 1.50 -8.32
N TRP A 130 -1.22 1.60 -8.91
CA TRP A 130 -0.36 0.44 -9.11
C TRP A 130 0.06 -0.21 -7.78
N HIS A 131 0.43 0.62 -6.79
CA HIS A 131 0.72 0.18 -5.42
C HIS A 131 -0.45 -0.60 -4.82
N ALA A 132 -1.64 0.00 -4.78
CA ALA A 132 -2.83 -0.64 -4.22
C ALA A 132 -3.16 -1.96 -4.93
N TYR A 133 -2.86 -2.06 -6.22
CA TYR A 133 -3.07 -3.27 -6.99
C TYR A 133 -2.09 -4.40 -6.62
N LEU A 134 -0.80 -4.08 -6.43
CA LEU A 134 0.23 -5.03 -5.99
C LEU A 134 -0.07 -5.64 -4.61
N LEU A 135 -0.76 -4.90 -3.74
CA LEU A 135 -1.19 -5.39 -2.42
C LEU A 135 -2.35 -6.41 -2.49
N HIS A 136 -2.75 -6.82 -3.69
CA HIS A 136 -3.72 -7.89 -3.96
C HIS A 136 -3.12 -8.94 -4.92
N PRO A 137 -2.06 -9.65 -4.51
CA PRO A 137 -1.14 -10.36 -5.41
C PRO A 137 -1.82 -11.45 -6.27
N THR A 138 -2.86 -12.13 -5.80
CA THR A 138 -3.59 -13.08 -6.67
C THR A 138 -4.50 -12.43 -7.68
N LYS A 139 -5.12 -11.30 -7.35
CA LYS A 139 -5.91 -10.56 -8.34
C LYS A 139 -4.96 -10.01 -9.41
N TYR A 140 -3.85 -9.41 -8.97
CA TYR A 140 -2.78 -8.93 -9.83
C TYR A 140 -2.23 -10.04 -10.76
N ALA A 141 -1.79 -11.17 -10.21
CA ALA A 141 -1.24 -12.28 -10.99
C ALA A 141 -2.26 -12.91 -11.95
N ARG A 142 -3.53 -13.04 -11.53
CA ARG A 142 -4.61 -13.57 -12.39
C ARG A 142 -4.85 -12.67 -13.59
N ASP A 143 -5.00 -11.37 -13.35
CA ASP A 143 -5.33 -10.40 -14.39
C ASP A 143 -4.17 -10.23 -15.36
N ARG A 144 -2.91 -10.28 -14.88
CA ARG A 144 -1.73 -10.34 -15.76
C ARG A 144 -1.76 -11.54 -16.68
N ARG A 145 -2.06 -12.74 -16.15
CA ARG A 145 -2.16 -13.96 -16.97
C ARG A 145 -3.31 -13.90 -17.98
N ALA A 146 -4.40 -13.22 -17.63
CA ALA A 146 -5.57 -13.10 -18.48
C ALA A 146 -5.48 -11.98 -19.53
N ASN A 147 -4.64 -10.96 -19.31
CA ASN A 147 -4.59 -9.76 -20.13
C ASN A 147 -3.16 -9.34 -20.46
N ASN A 148 -2.78 -9.52 -21.73
CA ASN A 148 -1.46 -9.16 -22.26
C ASN A 148 -1.08 -7.68 -22.07
N THR A 149 -2.04 -6.77 -21.92
CA THR A 149 -1.76 -5.35 -21.63
C THR A 149 -1.34 -5.17 -20.18
N ILE A 150 -2.02 -5.83 -19.24
CA ILE A 150 -1.65 -5.80 -17.82
C ILE A 150 -0.31 -6.52 -17.62
N ASP A 151 -0.03 -7.57 -18.40
CA ASP A 151 1.27 -8.25 -18.36
C ASP A 151 2.48 -7.39 -18.84
N ARG A 152 2.23 -6.21 -19.40
CA ARG A 152 3.31 -5.25 -19.72
C ARG A 152 3.84 -4.52 -18.50
N LEU A 153 3.12 -4.54 -17.38
CA LEU A 153 3.59 -3.94 -16.13
C LEU A 153 4.97 -4.51 -15.76
N PRO A 154 5.83 -3.71 -15.11
CA PRO A 154 7.11 -4.22 -14.59
C PRO A 154 6.96 -5.48 -13.72
N ARG A 155 8.02 -6.30 -13.67
CA ARG A 155 8.07 -7.58 -12.93
C ARG A 155 9.29 -7.63 -12.03
N ILE A 156 10.42 -8.06 -12.61
CA ILE A 156 11.69 -8.22 -11.89
C ILE A 156 12.37 -6.85 -11.77
N TYR A 157 12.62 -6.22 -12.92
CA TYR A 157 13.15 -4.87 -13.00
C TYR A 157 12.02 -3.86 -12.97
N ASN A 158 12.36 -2.63 -12.56
CA ASN A 158 11.44 -1.50 -12.57
C ASN A 158 10.19 -1.73 -11.70
N ASN A 159 10.29 -2.57 -10.66
CA ASN A 159 9.24 -2.63 -9.65
C ASN A 159 9.16 -1.27 -8.92
N LEU A 160 8.04 -1.06 -8.25
CA LEU A 160 7.69 0.19 -7.62
C LEU A 160 8.78 0.69 -6.66
N ILE A 161 9.37 -0.20 -5.86
CA ILE A 161 10.38 0.14 -4.86
C ILE A 161 11.71 0.50 -5.51
N ASP A 162 12.12 -0.21 -6.56
CA ASP A 162 13.34 0.10 -7.30
C ASP A 162 13.24 1.44 -8.03
N ILE A 163 12.06 1.79 -8.55
CA ILE A 163 11.79 3.12 -9.10
C ILE A 163 11.98 4.18 -8.02
N VAL A 164 11.38 3.99 -6.84
CA VAL A 164 11.49 4.96 -5.73
C VAL A 164 12.93 5.10 -5.26
N LYS A 165 13.67 4.00 -5.16
CA LYS A 165 15.11 4.03 -4.82
C LYS A 165 15.93 4.82 -5.84
N TYR A 166 15.54 4.76 -7.12
CA TYR A 166 16.21 5.50 -8.18
C TYR A 166 15.86 7.00 -8.18
N ILE A 167 14.57 7.34 -8.10
CA ILE A 167 14.12 8.76 -8.16
C ILE A 167 14.28 9.50 -6.82
N GLY A 168 14.51 8.77 -5.72
CA GLY A 168 14.65 9.34 -4.39
C GLY A 168 13.31 9.57 -3.70
N ASP A 169 12.79 10.80 -3.77
CA ASP A 169 11.49 11.17 -3.17
C ASP A 169 10.43 11.38 -4.28
N PRO A 170 9.46 10.46 -4.41
CA PRO A 170 8.42 10.54 -5.44
C PRO A 170 7.56 11.80 -5.34
N GLY A 171 7.39 12.38 -4.14
CA GLY A 171 6.58 13.57 -3.92
C GLY A 171 7.19 14.84 -4.51
N THR A 172 8.53 14.88 -4.59
CA THR A 172 9.27 16.02 -5.17
C THR A 172 9.86 15.74 -6.55
N SER A 173 9.85 14.48 -6.98
CA SER A 173 10.39 14.10 -8.29
C SER A 173 9.58 14.75 -9.41
N THR A 174 10.27 15.39 -10.35
CA THR A 174 9.64 15.97 -11.54
C THR A 174 10.04 15.17 -12.78
N PRO A 175 9.11 14.90 -13.70
CA PRO A 175 9.44 14.22 -14.94
C PRO A 175 10.32 15.11 -15.82
N THR A 176 11.05 14.51 -16.75
CA THR A 176 11.67 15.27 -17.85
C THR A 176 10.58 15.93 -18.70
N LYS A 177 10.94 17.03 -19.39
CA LYS A 177 10.00 17.73 -20.29
C LYS A 177 9.50 16.80 -21.39
N GLU A 178 10.39 15.97 -21.91
CA GLU A 178 10.13 14.97 -22.93
C GLU A 178 9.14 13.93 -22.42
N ARG A 179 9.29 13.48 -21.17
CA ARG A 179 8.35 12.54 -20.55
C ARG A 179 6.96 13.15 -20.37
N ALA A 180 6.88 14.39 -19.91
CA ALA A 180 5.60 15.10 -19.75
C ALA A 180 4.88 15.30 -21.09
N ILE A 181 5.61 15.65 -22.16
CA ILE A 181 5.07 15.80 -23.52
C ILE A 181 4.58 14.44 -24.05
N SER A 182 5.39 13.39 -23.91
CA SER A 182 5.05 12.02 -24.33
C SER A 182 3.80 11.50 -23.60
N TRP A 183 3.72 11.73 -22.28
CA TRP A 183 2.55 11.42 -21.48
C TRP A 183 1.29 12.12 -21.98
N ARG A 184 1.35 13.44 -22.20
CA ARG A 184 0.17 14.18 -22.67
C ARG A 184 -0.30 13.72 -24.03
N LYS A 185 0.63 13.44 -24.95
CA LYS A 185 0.33 12.92 -26.29
C LYS A 185 -0.39 11.56 -26.25
N SER A 186 -0.02 10.70 -25.28
CA SER A 186 -0.52 9.32 -25.21
C SER A 186 -1.78 9.16 -24.34
N THR A 187 -1.94 9.99 -23.32
CA THR A 187 -3.04 9.87 -22.35
C THR A 187 -4.09 10.99 -22.48
N ASN A 188 -3.77 12.06 -23.22
CA ASN A 188 -4.57 13.28 -23.32
C ASN A 188 -4.81 13.98 -21.97
N THR A 189 -3.94 13.74 -20.98
CA THR A 189 -3.97 14.41 -19.67
C THR A 189 -2.61 15.04 -19.37
N PRO A 190 -2.54 16.14 -18.60
CA PRO A 190 -1.28 16.60 -18.02
C PRO A 190 -0.57 15.49 -17.25
N PHE A 191 0.76 15.56 -17.12
CA PHE A 191 1.51 14.62 -16.27
C PHE A 191 1.22 14.89 -14.79
N ASP A 192 1.21 16.17 -14.39
CA ASP A 192 0.93 16.55 -13.01
C ASP A 192 -0.48 16.11 -12.56
N PRO A 193 -0.63 15.39 -11.43
CA PRO A 193 -1.92 14.89 -11.00
C PRO A 193 -2.94 15.98 -10.66
N ILE A 194 -2.51 17.07 -10.02
CA ILE A 194 -3.39 18.16 -9.59
C ILE A 194 -3.85 19.00 -10.79
N GLN A 195 -2.94 19.26 -11.73
CA GLN A 195 -3.26 19.91 -13.00
C GLN A 195 -4.25 19.05 -13.80
N SER A 196 -4.00 17.74 -13.90
CA SER A 196 -4.90 16.81 -14.58
C SER A 196 -6.30 16.81 -13.95
N ALA A 197 -6.39 16.76 -12.62
CA ALA A 197 -7.66 16.84 -11.91
C ALA A 197 -8.39 18.16 -12.18
N SER A 198 -7.67 19.29 -12.15
CA SER A 198 -8.23 20.62 -12.39
C SER A 198 -8.76 20.80 -13.81
N GLU A 199 -8.11 20.18 -14.82
CA GLU A 199 -8.56 20.23 -16.22
C GLU A 199 -9.77 19.32 -16.50
N ILE A 200 -9.86 18.16 -15.82
CA ILE A 200 -10.82 17.09 -16.19
C ILE A 200 -12.04 17.04 -15.28
N LEU A 201 -11.87 17.20 -13.97
CA LEU A 201 -12.93 16.92 -12.99
C LEU A 201 -14.10 17.90 -13.05
N PRO A 202 -13.92 19.23 -13.23
CA PRO A 202 -15.06 20.15 -13.30
C PRO A 202 -16.07 19.78 -14.39
N ALA A 203 -15.59 19.40 -15.58
CA ALA A 203 -16.46 18.97 -16.67
C ALA A 203 -17.16 17.63 -16.36
N ARG A 204 -16.42 16.67 -15.78
CA ARG A 204 -16.91 15.32 -15.51
C ARG A 204 -17.95 15.27 -14.38
N MET A 205 -17.76 16.08 -13.34
CA MET A 205 -18.71 16.23 -12.23
C MET A 205 -20.03 16.84 -12.71
N ASN A 206 -19.97 17.76 -13.68
CA ASN A 206 -21.18 18.37 -14.27
C ASN A 206 -21.99 17.37 -15.12
N THR A 207 -21.34 16.43 -15.82
CA THR A 207 -22.03 15.43 -16.66
C THR A 207 -22.53 14.22 -15.89
N HIS A 208 -21.99 13.97 -14.68
CA HIS A 208 -22.38 12.87 -13.81
C HIS A 208 -22.63 13.37 -12.37
N PRO A 209 -23.68 14.19 -12.15
CA PRO A 209 -24.01 14.67 -10.82
C PRO A 209 -24.40 13.49 -9.92
N ILE A 210 -23.76 13.40 -8.75
CA ILE A 210 -24.06 12.38 -7.74
C ILE A 210 -25.29 12.85 -6.95
N ASP A 211 -26.29 11.98 -6.82
CA ASP A 211 -27.52 12.28 -6.08
C ASP A 211 -27.22 12.23 -4.57
N GLU A 212 -26.85 13.39 -4.01
CA GLU A 212 -26.48 13.54 -2.60
C GLU A 212 -27.58 13.04 -1.65
N LYS A 213 -28.86 13.08 -2.04
CA LYS A 213 -29.99 12.65 -1.20
C LYS A 213 -30.05 11.13 -1.01
N LYS A 214 -29.68 10.33 -2.03
CA LYS A 214 -29.59 8.85 -1.88
C LYS A 214 -28.45 8.41 -0.96
N SER A 215 -27.42 9.24 -0.81
CA SER A 215 -26.28 8.96 0.07
C SER A 215 -26.54 9.26 1.56
N GLN A 216 -27.67 9.89 1.89
CA GLN A 216 -28.04 10.30 3.25
C GLN A 216 -28.72 9.20 4.08
N GLU A 217 -29.31 8.15 3.47
CA GLU A 217 -30.21 7.22 4.19
C GLU A 217 -29.54 6.05 4.93
N LYS A 218 -28.22 5.86 4.90
CA LYS A 218 -27.56 4.76 5.66
C LYS A 218 -26.26 5.22 6.32
N CYS A 219 -26.33 5.51 7.62
CA CYS A 219 -25.16 5.65 8.49
C CYS A 219 -24.65 4.26 8.93
N GLU A 220 -23.36 4.20 9.24
CA GLU A 220 -22.53 3.02 9.63
C GLU A 220 -21.84 2.22 8.52
N ASP A 221 -20.95 2.86 7.74
CA ASP A 221 -19.98 2.22 6.82
C ASP A 221 -20.44 1.64 5.44
N PRO A 222 -21.72 1.66 4.99
CA PRO A 222 -22.09 1.36 3.60
C PRO A 222 -22.12 2.60 2.68
N ALA A 223 -22.05 3.82 3.22
CA ALA A 223 -22.11 5.06 2.44
C ALA A 223 -20.89 5.26 1.53
N ARG A 224 -19.70 4.83 1.97
CA ARG A 224 -18.46 4.84 1.18
C ARG A 224 -18.55 3.87 -0.01
N ASN A 225 -19.12 2.68 0.23
CA ASN A 225 -19.37 1.70 -0.83
C ASN A 225 -20.41 2.20 -1.82
N SER A 226 -21.52 2.80 -1.38
CA SER A 226 -22.55 3.37 -2.27
C SER A 226 -22.01 4.50 -3.15
N LEU A 227 -21.15 5.38 -2.61
CA LEU A 227 -20.53 6.46 -3.38
C LEU A 227 -19.54 5.93 -4.43
N LEU A 228 -18.70 4.97 -4.03
CA LEU A 228 -17.78 4.28 -4.95
C LEU A 228 -18.52 3.54 -6.05
N THR A 229 -19.66 2.90 -5.73
CA THR A 229 -20.54 2.26 -6.70
C THR A 229 -21.11 3.27 -7.70
N GLN A 230 -21.58 4.44 -7.24
CA GLN A 230 -22.13 5.48 -8.14
C GLN A 230 -21.07 6.10 -9.07
N ILE A 231 -19.84 6.30 -8.57
CA ILE A 231 -18.72 6.76 -9.42
C ILE A 231 -18.28 5.67 -10.39
N ALA A 232 -18.33 4.39 -9.97
CA ALA A 232 -18.05 3.25 -10.83
C ALA A 232 -19.13 3.05 -11.91
N GLU A 233 -20.41 3.30 -11.61
CA GLU A 233 -21.53 3.27 -12.57
C GLU A 233 -21.44 4.39 -13.62
N GLY A 234 -20.85 5.55 -13.26
CA GLY A 234 -20.50 6.62 -14.20
C GLY A 234 -19.19 6.40 -14.97
N SER A 235 -18.47 5.32 -14.67
CA SER A 235 -17.22 4.93 -15.33
C SER A 235 -17.45 3.79 -16.31
N SER A 236 -16.58 3.70 -17.33
CA SER A 236 -16.69 2.71 -18.42
C SER A 236 -17.10 1.31 -17.91
N PRO A 237 -18.20 0.71 -18.41
CA PRO A 237 -18.69 -0.60 -17.94
C PRO A 237 -17.74 -1.76 -18.24
N TYR A 238 -16.59 -1.51 -18.88
CA TYR A 238 -15.56 -2.48 -19.20
C TYR A 238 -14.20 -1.95 -18.73
N ARG A 239 -13.91 -2.05 -17.42
CA ARG A 239 -12.53 -1.97 -16.94
C ARG A 239 -11.87 -3.34 -17.08
N PRO A 240 -10.59 -3.41 -17.48
CA PRO A 240 -9.91 -4.69 -17.74
C PRO A 240 -9.50 -5.45 -16.48
N PHE A 241 -9.83 -4.95 -15.29
CA PHE A 241 -9.40 -5.51 -14.00
C PHE A 241 -10.52 -6.34 -13.38
N SER A 242 -10.19 -7.51 -12.84
CA SER A 242 -11.13 -8.34 -12.06
C SER A 242 -11.32 -7.83 -10.61
N PHE A 243 -10.77 -6.65 -10.32
CA PHE A 243 -10.64 -6.09 -8.98
C PHE A 243 -10.94 -4.59 -8.96
N GLU A 244 -11.64 -4.15 -7.93
CA GLU A 244 -12.12 -2.77 -7.78
C GLU A 244 -10.99 -1.90 -7.21
N LEU A 245 -10.28 -1.21 -8.11
CA LEU A 245 -9.06 -0.46 -7.79
C LEU A 245 -9.31 0.83 -7.00
N VAL A 246 -10.47 1.48 -7.16
CA VAL A 246 -10.77 2.72 -6.42
C VAL A 246 -10.90 2.39 -4.94
N GLY A 247 -11.71 1.41 -4.57
CA GLY A 247 -11.85 0.93 -3.21
C GLY A 247 -10.55 0.36 -2.64
N ALA A 248 -9.68 -0.24 -3.48
CA ALA A 248 -8.36 -0.69 -3.04
C ALA A 248 -7.47 0.46 -2.56
N VAL A 249 -7.39 1.55 -3.35
CA VAL A 249 -6.67 2.78 -2.96
C VAL A 249 -7.28 3.38 -1.69
N PHE A 250 -8.61 3.38 -1.58
CA PHE A 250 -9.33 3.86 -0.41
C PHE A 250 -9.00 3.04 0.85
N ARG A 251 -8.96 1.70 0.78
CA ARG A 251 -8.59 0.84 1.90
C ARG A 251 -7.13 1.05 2.33
N GLN A 252 -6.23 1.25 1.36
CA GLN A 252 -4.81 1.52 1.65
C GLN A 252 -4.56 2.92 2.23
N SER A 253 -5.44 3.90 1.95
CA SER A 253 -5.30 5.26 2.48
C SER A 253 -5.24 5.28 4.02
N THR A 254 -6.01 4.43 4.70
CA THR A 254 -5.98 4.33 6.18
C THR A 254 -4.63 3.83 6.70
N PHE A 255 -4.00 2.90 5.98
CA PHE A 255 -2.66 2.43 6.32
C PHE A 255 -1.64 3.56 6.18
N THR A 256 -1.66 4.28 5.06
CA THR A 256 -0.80 5.44 4.82
C THR A 256 -0.92 6.49 5.92
N THR A 257 -2.15 6.87 6.30
CA THR A 257 -2.39 7.83 7.39
C THR A 257 -1.77 7.35 8.70
N LYS A 258 -1.96 6.08 9.08
CA LYS A 258 -1.35 5.53 10.30
C LYS A 258 0.18 5.60 10.28
N MET A 259 0.83 5.32 9.14
CA MET A 259 2.29 5.41 9.01
C MET A 259 2.81 6.84 9.14
N HIS A 260 2.03 7.80 8.64
CA HIS A 260 2.31 9.23 8.77
C HIS A 260 2.14 9.70 10.23
N ASP A 261 1.04 9.34 10.87
CA ASP A 261 0.69 9.79 12.23
C ASP A 261 1.70 9.33 13.29
N ILE A 262 2.31 8.16 13.10
CA ILE A 262 3.39 7.67 13.98
C ILE A 262 4.77 8.26 13.63
N GLY A 263 4.85 9.13 12.62
CA GLY A 263 6.06 9.82 12.19
C GLY A 263 7.06 8.97 11.42
N TRP A 264 6.66 7.77 10.94
CA TRP A 264 7.60 6.87 10.25
C TRP A 264 7.89 7.28 8.81
N THR A 265 7.00 8.05 8.20
CA THR A 265 7.22 8.60 6.86
C THR A 265 8.09 9.87 6.86
N ASP A 266 8.41 10.42 8.03
CA ASP A 266 9.19 11.64 8.15
C ASP A 266 10.67 11.42 7.75
N PRO A 267 11.29 12.29 6.93
CA PRO A 267 12.69 12.18 6.56
C PRO A 267 13.65 12.06 7.76
N SER A 268 13.38 12.78 8.85
CA SER A 268 14.20 12.71 10.07
C SER A 268 14.16 11.33 10.70
N PHE A 269 13.03 10.63 10.64
CA PHE A 269 12.94 9.24 11.09
C PHE A 269 13.76 8.33 10.18
N LEU A 270 13.59 8.45 8.85
CA LEU A 270 14.23 7.60 7.85
C LEU A 270 15.77 7.67 7.88
N GLU A 271 16.33 8.84 8.20
CA GLU A 271 17.77 9.06 8.28
C GLU A 271 18.34 8.87 9.69
N SER A 272 17.51 8.76 10.73
CA SER A 272 17.97 8.59 12.11
C SER A 272 18.51 7.19 12.42
N THR A 273 19.47 7.10 13.34
CA THR A 273 19.93 5.82 13.92
C THR A 273 18.77 5.04 14.54
N ARG A 274 17.86 5.74 15.24
CA ARG A 274 16.68 5.13 15.85
C ARG A 274 15.77 4.49 14.80
N GLY A 275 15.46 5.21 13.72
CA GLY A 275 14.63 4.69 12.63
C GLY A 275 15.25 3.46 11.98
N ASN A 276 16.57 3.49 11.69
CA ASN A 276 17.28 2.32 11.18
C ASN A 276 17.15 1.08 12.06
N VAL A 277 17.26 1.26 13.39
CA VAL A 277 17.08 0.17 14.35
C VAL A 277 15.63 -0.35 14.31
N VAL A 278 14.64 0.55 14.37
CA VAL A 278 13.21 0.19 14.31
C VAL A 278 12.90 -0.59 13.04
N LEU A 279 13.36 -0.16 11.87
CA LEU A 279 13.11 -0.86 10.60
C LEU A 279 13.74 -2.26 10.57
N ARG A 280 14.89 -2.45 11.21
CA ARG A 280 15.51 -3.78 11.34
C ARG A 280 14.67 -4.68 12.26
N TYR A 281 14.14 -4.17 13.37
CA TYR A 281 13.19 -4.92 14.21
C TYR A 281 11.89 -5.24 13.49
N THR A 282 11.38 -4.32 12.67
CA THR A 282 10.21 -4.56 11.81
C THR A 282 10.41 -5.80 10.92
N ILE A 283 11.60 -5.96 10.33
CA ILE A 283 11.95 -7.14 9.52
C ILE A 283 11.98 -8.40 10.38
N VAL A 284 12.64 -8.36 11.55
CA VAL A 284 12.71 -9.50 12.47
C VAL A 284 11.30 -9.96 12.89
N ARG A 285 10.45 -9.01 13.26
CA ARG A 285 9.06 -9.28 13.66
C ARG A 285 8.22 -9.82 12.50
N TYR A 286 8.48 -9.38 11.27
CA TYR A 286 7.83 -9.93 10.09
C TYR A 286 8.19 -11.40 9.87
N HIS A 287 9.46 -11.78 10.00
CA HIS A 287 9.85 -13.20 9.93
C HIS A 287 9.26 -14.03 11.06
N ALA A 288 9.30 -13.53 12.30
CA ALA A 288 8.64 -14.21 13.42
C ALA A 288 7.14 -14.38 13.20
N PHE A 289 6.47 -13.40 12.58
CA PHE A 289 5.08 -13.52 12.17
C PHE A 289 4.88 -14.61 11.11
N LEU A 290 5.72 -14.67 10.09
CA LEU A 290 5.67 -15.72 9.07
C LEU A 290 5.93 -17.12 9.67
N ASP A 291 6.80 -17.22 10.66
CA ASP A 291 7.08 -18.45 11.39
C ASP A 291 5.84 -18.95 12.15
N ILE A 292 5.19 -18.07 12.92
CA ILE A 292 3.92 -18.36 13.60
C ILE A 292 2.86 -18.75 12.56
N PHE A 293 2.76 -17.98 11.48
CA PHE A 293 1.79 -18.18 10.41
C PHE A 293 1.97 -19.53 9.72
N SER A 294 3.21 -20.00 9.54
CA SER A 294 3.51 -21.31 8.96
C SER A 294 2.96 -22.48 9.79
N SER A 295 2.81 -22.29 11.11
CA SER A 295 2.31 -23.31 12.04
C SER A 295 0.83 -23.17 12.37
N HIS A 296 0.21 -22.00 12.15
CA HIS A 296 -1.18 -21.69 12.49
C HIS A 296 -2.00 -21.30 11.24
N ARG A 297 -1.93 -22.14 10.20
CA ARG A 297 -2.48 -21.85 8.86
C ARG A 297 -4.00 -21.69 8.78
N HIS A 298 -4.73 -22.13 9.81
CA HIS A 298 -6.19 -22.07 9.87
C HIS A 298 -6.70 -20.89 10.72
N GLU A 299 -5.81 -20.12 11.35
CA GLU A 299 -6.17 -19.00 12.20
C GLU A 299 -6.06 -17.67 11.45
N SER A 300 -6.97 -16.75 11.75
CA SER A 300 -6.88 -15.39 11.23
C SER A 300 -5.88 -14.59 12.06
N LEU A 301 -4.65 -14.49 11.56
CA LEU A 301 -3.60 -13.70 12.19
C LEU A 301 -3.60 -12.27 11.64
N ILE A 302 -3.74 -11.29 12.53
CA ILE A 302 -3.73 -9.87 12.18
C ILE A 302 -2.35 -9.29 12.53
N PRO A 303 -1.55 -8.87 11.53
CA PRO A 303 -0.26 -8.27 11.79
C PRO A 303 -0.39 -6.91 12.48
N THR A 304 0.58 -6.57 13.33
CA THR A 304 0.74 -5.19 13.80
C THR A 304 1.15 -4.26 12.66
N LEU A 305 1.10 -2.95 12.90
CA LEU A 305 1.31 -1.94 11.87
C LEU A 305 2.71 -2.03 11.22
N ASP A 306 3.74 -2.30 12.00
CA ASP A 306 5.11 -2.50 11.54
C ASP A 306 5.28 -3.79 10.72
N ILE A 307 4.75 -4.91 11.20
CA ILE A 307 4.73 -6.19 10.45
C ILE A 307 4.01 -6.01 9.11
N SER A 308 2.88 -5.28 9.11
CA SER A 308 2.12 -4.95 7.91
C SER A 308 2.95 -4.14 6.92
N LEU A 309 3.78 -3.20 7.39
CA LEU A 309 4.69 -2.44 6.53
C LEU A 309 5.69 -3.36 5.81
N ALA A 310 6.36 -4.25 6.53
CA ALA A 310 7.29 -5.21 5.92
C ALA A 310 6.56 -6.14 4.94
N TRP A 311 5.38 -6.62 5.31
CA TRP A 311 4.57 -7.48 4.46
C TRP A 311 4.12 -6.77 3.17
N HIS A 312 3.56 -5.56 3.26
CA HIS A 312 3.18 -4.78 2.08
C HIS A 312 4.41 -4.46 1.22
N THR A 313 5.58 -4.18 1.82
CA THR A 313 6.84 -4.00 1.08
C THR A 313 7.17 -5.27 0.29
N HIS A 314 7.09 -6.44 0.91
CA HIS A 314 7.34 -7.72 0.23
C HIS A 314 6.35 -7.93 -0.93
N GLN A 315 5.07 -7.64 -0.75
CA GLN A 315 4.03 -7.75 -1.78
C GLN A 315 4.26 -6.84 -3.00
N THR A 316 5.00 -5.73 -2.88
CA THR A 316 5.35 -4.90 -4.05
C THR A 316 6.29 -5.60 -5.03
N TYR A 317 6.91 -6.71 -4.62
CA TYR A 317 7.75 -7.57 -5.46
C TYR A 317 6.99 -8.80 -5.96
N ASP A 318 5.85 -8.61 -6.64
CA ASP A 318 4.94 -9.64 -7.20
C ASP A 318 5.55 -11.04 -7.39
N ASP A 319 6.40 -11.24 -8.41
CA ASP A 319 6.94 -12.55 -8.75
C ASP A 319 7.79 -13.15 -7.61
N GLN A 320 8.58 -12.32 -6.92
CA GLN A 320 9.41 -12.75 -5.79
C GLN A 320 8.53 -13.13 -4.59
N TYR A 321 7.52 -12.32 -4.29
CA TYR A 321 6.57 -12.58 -3.22
C TYR A 321 5.81 -13.90 -3.45
N ALA A 322 5.33 -14.14 -4.67
CA ALA A 322 4.69 -15.39 -5.03
C ALA A 322 5.64 -16.59 -4.86
N TRP A 323 6.88 -16.46 -5.33
CA TRP A 323 7.89 -17.50 -5.19
C TRP A 323 8.25 -17.79 -3.73
N ASP A 324 8.42 -16.75 -2.91
CA ASP A 324 8.70 -16.91 -1.47
C ASP A 324 7.53 -17.52 -0.71
N CYS A 325 6.29 -17.21 -1.09
CA CYS A 325 5.10 -17.86 -0.53
C CYS A 325 5.10 -19.37 -0.85
N GLU A 326 5.28 -19.73 -2.13
CA GLU A 326 5.34 -21.12 -2.57
C GLU A 326 6.47 -21.89 -1.90
N ARG A 327 7.65 -21.26 -1.77
CA ARG A 327 8.84 -21.91 -1.25
C ARG A 327 8.87 -22.06 0.26
N TRP A 328 8.43 -21.04 0.99
CA TRP A 328 8.65 -20.97 2.44
C TRP A 328 7.39 -21.14 3.26
N MET A 329 6.22 -20.80 2.71
CA MET A 329 4.96 -20.78 3.47
C MET A 329 4.10 -22.03 3.21
N VAL A 330 4.21 -22.62 2.02
CA VAL A 330 3.52 -23.87 1.63
C VAL A 330 4.45 -25.07 1.86
N SER A 331 4.43 -25.65 3.07
CA SER A 331 5.16 -26.88 3.37
C SER A 331 4.19 -28.06 3.52
N GLY A 332 4.09 -28.93 2.52
CA GLY A 332 3.27 -30.14 2.55
C GLY A 332 2.80 -30.55 1.16
N LYS A 333 2.60 -31.86 0.92
CA LYS A 333 2.12 -32.41 -0.37
C LYS A 333 0.65 -32.07 -0.70
N GLU A 334 -0.01 -31.26 0.10
CA GLU A 334 -1.39 -30.86 -0.11
C GLU A 334 -1.43 -29.59 -0.98
N GLN A 335 -2.05 -29.72 -2.15
CA GLN A 335 -2.22 -28.64 -3.14
C GLN A 335 -3.23 -27.62 -2.63
N PHE A 336 -2.86 -26.80 -1.65
CA PHE A 336 -3.73 -25.72 -1.18
C PHE A 336 -3.58 -24.46 -2.02
N LYS A 337 -4.72 -23.85 -2.30
CA LYS A 337 -4.82 -22.59 -3.01
C LYS A 337 -5.01 -21.49 -1.98
N TRP A 338 -4.20 -20.45 -2.03
CA TRP A 338 -4.36 -19.34 -1.10
C TRP A 338 -5.55 -18.46 -1.50
N ASP A 339 -6.46 -18.19 -0.56
CA ASP A 339 -7.47 -17.14 -0.71
C ASP A 339 -6.97 -15.80 -0.17
N TRP A 340 -6.66 -14.92 -1.11
CA TRP A 340 -6.13 -13.58 -0.86
C TRP A 340 -7.20 -12.60 -0.40
N THR A 341 -8.46 -12.99 -0.47
CA THR A 341 -9.61 -12.19 -0.05
C THR A 341 -9.81 -12.31 1.45
N GLU A 342 -9.77 -13.53 1.98
CA GLU A 342 -9.96 -13.81 3.42
C GLU A 342 -8.65 -13.99 4.19
N ARG A 343 -7.50 -13.88 3.50
CA ARG A 343 -6.15 -14.04 4.08
C ARG A 343 -5.96 -15.40 4.77
N ARG A 344 -6.46 -16.48 4.14
CA ARG A 344 -6.36 -17.86 4.64
C ARG A 344 -6.10 -18.83 3.48
N PHE A 345 -5.69 -20.06 3.81
CA PHE A 345 -5.63 -21.16 2.82
C PHE A 345 -7.04 -21.69 2.52
N GLU A 346 -7.40 -21.82 1.25
CA GLU A 346 -8.52 -22.65 0.80
C GLU A 346 -8.05 -24.09 0.73
N LEU A 347 -8.85 -24.99 1.35
CA LEU A 347 -8.66 -26.44 1.27
C LEU A 347 -8.86 -26.96 -0.16
#